data_AF-A0A370TJI8-F1
#
_entry.id   AF-A0A370TJI8-F1
#
_cell.length_a   1.000
_cell.length_b   1.000
_cell.length_c   1.000
_cell.angle_alpha   90.00
_cell.angle_beta   90.00
_cell.angle_gamma   90.00
#
_symmetry.space_group_name_H-M   'P 1'
#
loop_
_entity.id
_entity.type
_entity.pdbx_description
1 polymer ?
#
loop_
_entity_poly.entity_id
_entity_poly.type
_entity_poly.pdbx_seq_one_letter_code
_entity_poly.pdbx_strand_id
1 'polypeptide(L)'
;MSTSAGPSSYSSGKPTPDDVRAASSALGYCLGNQIYGIVGGGALVLLGSARETEDVDFVVPQGETKNTRSILRKETTYFEVQAKTNHTYYKSTPPVEIEILAPPRPF
;
A
#
# COMPACT_ATOMS: atom_id res chain seq x y z
N MET A 1 -34.63 -19.31 -7.30
CA MET A 1 -33.24 -19.79 -7.38
C MET A 1 -32.39 -18.79 -6.63
N SER A 2 -32.07 -19.07 -5.36
CA SER A 2 -31.25 -18.20 -4.53
C SER A 2 -29.79 -18.60 -4.68
N THR A 3 -28.97 -17.73 -5.27
CA THR A 3 -27.51 -17.87 -5.22
C THR A 3 -27.01 -17.14 -3.97
N SER A 4 -26.72 -17.90 -2.92
CA SER A 4 -25.98 -17.41 -1.76
C SER A 4 -24.54 -17.12 -2.19
N ALA A 5 -24.15 -15.85 -2.21
CA ALA A 5 -22.74 -15.47 -2.27
C ALA A 5 -22.08 -15.89 -0.94
N GLY A 6 -21.27 -16.94 -1.00
CA GLY A 6 -20.43 -17.35 0.13
C GLY A 6 -19.37 -16.28 0.43
N PRO A 7 -18.86 -16.23 1.67
CA PRO A 7 -17.81 -15.28 2.03
C PRO A 7 -16.56 -15.58 1.20
N SER A 8 -15.99 -14.54 0.59
CA SER A 8 -14.76 -14.59 -0.20
C SER A 8 -13.63 -15.15 0.65
N SER A 9 -13.23 -16.38 0.39
CA SER A 9 -12.05 -17.01 0.97
C SER A 9 -10.81 -16.25 0.50
N TYR A 10 -10.16 -15.52 1.40
CA TYR A 10 -8.82 -14.98 1.15
C TYR A 10 -7.88 -16.14 0.80
N SER A 11 -7.28 -16.11 -0.39
CA SER A 11 -6.23 -17.07 -0.77
C SER A 11 -5.04 -16.86 0.16
N SER A 12 -4.57 -17.93 0.81
CA SER A 12 -3.49 -17.92 1.81
C SER A 12 -2.08 -17.75 1.21
N GLY A 13 -1.96 -17.06 0.08
CA GLY A 13 -0.68 -16.81 -0.60
C GLY A 13 0.05 -15.59 -0.06
N LYS A 14 1.33 -15.45 -0.41
CA LYS A 14 2.09 -14.20 -0.25
C LYS A 14 1.94 -13.32 -1.49
N PRO A 15 1.98 -11.99 -1.38
CA PRO A 15 1.94 -11.11 -2.55
C PRO A 15 3.06 -11.40 -3.54
N THR A 16 2.74 -11.31 -4.82
CA THR A 16 3.70 -11.45 -5.91
C THR A 16 4.35 -10.11 -6.25
N PRO A 17 5.47 -10.08 -7.00
CA PRO A 17 6.00 -8.83 -7.54
C PRO A 17 4.99 -8.03 -8.39
N ASP A 18 4.04 -8.71 -9.05
CA ASP A 18 2.99 -8.04 -9.82
C ASP A 18 1.97 -7.36 -8.90
N ASP A 19 1.62 -7.96 -7.77
CA ASP A 19 0.76 -7.34 -6.74
C ASP A 19 1.43 -6.10 -6.16
N VAL A 20 2.72 -6.17 -5.84
CA VAL A 20 3.51 -5.03 -5.33
C VAL A 20 3.58 -3.90 -6.37
N ARG A 21 3.74 -4.24 -7.66
CA ARG A 21 3.72 -3.25 -8.75
C ARG A 21 2.36 -2.59 -8.90
N ALA A 22 1.27 -3.36 -8.80
CA ALA A 22 -0.09 -2.83 -8.83
C ALA A 22 -0.37 -1.90 -7.64
N ALA A 23 0.01 -2.33 -6.43
CA ALA A 23 -0.09 -1.54 -5.20
C ALA A 23 0.69 -0.22 -5.30
N SER A 24 1.91 -0.26 -5.81
CA SER A 24 2.76 0.92 -6.04
C SER A 24 2.14 1.89 -7.05
N SER A 25 1.51 1.37 -8.11
CA SER A 25 0.82 2.18 -9.12
C SER A 25 -0.44 2.84 -8.56
N ALA A 26 -1.23 2.10 -7.78
CA ALA A 26 -2.40 2.62 -7.07
C ALA A 26 -2.01 3.70 -6.05
N LEU A 27 -0.87 3.52 -5.38
CA LEU A 27 -0.32 4.53 -4.45
C LEU A 27 0.01 5.82 -5.19
N GLY A 28 0.67 5.74 -6.35
CA GLY A 28 0.96 6.93 -7.16
C GLY A 28 -0.28 7.63 -7.70
N TYR A 29 -1.29 6.87 -8.14
CA TYR A 29 -2.57 7.43 -8.53
C TYR A 29 -3.26 8.17 -7.37
N CYS A 30 -3.26 7.57 -6.18
CA CYS A 30 -3.90 8.13 -4.99
C CYS A 30 -3.19 9.38 -4.46
N LEU A 31 -1.85 9.38 -4.45
CA LEU A 31 -1.06 10.50 -3.93
C LEU A 31 -0.99 11.68 -4.91
N GLY A 32 -1.14 11.44 -6.22
CA GLY A 32 -1.19 12.49 -7.23
C GLY A 32 0.03 13.42 -7.16
N ASN A 33 -0.21 14.69 -6.83
CA ASN A 33 0.84 15.72 -6.74
C ASN A 33 1.56 15.77 -5.37
N GLN A 34 1.20 14.92 -4.41
CA GLN A 34 1.92 14.82 -3.13
C GLN A 34 3.36 14.38 -3.40
N ILE A 35 4.34 15.01 -2.76
CA ILE A 35 5.73 14.55 -2.81
C ILE A 35 5.87 13.29 -1.95
N TYR A 36 6.42 12.23 -2.52
CA TYR A 36 6.75 10.98 -1.85
C TYR A 36 7.83 10.22 -2.64
N GLY A 37 8.39 9.16 -2.05
CA GLY A 37 9.27 8.23 -2.75
C GLY A 37 9.05 6.81 -2.28
N ILE A 38 8.88 5.87 -3.20
CA ILE A 38 8.86 4.44 -2.88
C ILE A 38 10.30 3.98 -2.63
N VAL A 39 10.51 3.23 -1.55
CA VAL A 39 11.83 2.76 -1.11
C VAL A 39 11.79 1.25 -0.86
N GLY A 40 12.93 0.68 -0.43
CA GLY A 40 12.99 -0.74 -0.07
C GLY A 40 12.77 -1.69 -1.26
N GLY A 41 12.15 -2.84 -0.98
CA GLY A 41 11.91 -3.89 -1.98
C GLY A 41 10.97 -3.44 -3.11
N GLY A 42 9.93 -2.67 -2.78
CA GLY A 42 8.95 -2.17 -3.76
C GLY A 42 9.61 -1.31 -4.84
N ALA A 43 10.59 -0.49 -4.47
CA ALA A 43 11.38 0.28 -5.45
C ALA A 43 12.14 -0.63 -6.43
N LEU A 44 12.72 -1.74 -5.94
CA LEU A 44 13.41 -2.70 -6.79
C LEU A 44 12.45 -3.42 -7.75
N VAL A 45 11.25 -3.78 -7.28
CA VAL A 45 10.20 -4.40 -8.11
C VAL A 45 9.78 -3.48 -9.26
N LEU A 46 9.64 -2.17 -8.99
CA LEU A 46 9.35 -1.16 -10.01
C LEU A 46 10.46 -1.03 -11.06
N LEU A 47 11.70 -1.31 -10.68
CA LEU A 47 12.86 -1.34 -11.58
C LEU A 47 13.03 -2.69 -12.31
N GLY A 48 12.10 -3.63 -12.15
CA GLY A 48 12.11 -4.92 -12.84
C GLY A 48 12.76 -6.06 -12.07
N SER A 49 13.04 -5.89 -10.78
CA SER A 49 13.52 -7.00 -9.94
C SER A 49 12.45 -8.06 -9.74
N ALA A 50 12.86 -9.33 -9.76
CA ALA A 50 12.03 -10.49 -9.41
C ALA A 50 12.19 -10.93 -7.94
N ARG A 51 12.88 -10.12 -7.12
CA ARG A 51 13.06 -10.40 -5.68
C ARG A 51 11.70 -10.48 -4.99
N GLU A 52 11.49 -11.51 -4.19
CA GLU A 52 10.31 -11.63 -3.32
C GLU A 52 10.25 -10.42 -2.39
N THR A 53 9.13 -9.71 -2.45
CA THR A 53 8.79 -8.51 -1.67
C THR A 53 7.28 -8.55 -1.49
N GLU A 54 6.80 -8.31 -0.28
CA GLU A 54 5.40 -8.55 0.10
C GLU A 54 4.66 -7.26 0.46
N ASP A 55 5.38 -6.14 0.48
CA ASP A 55 4.97 -4.84 0.98
C ASP A 55 5.48 -3.69 0.08
N VAL A 56 4.92 -2.50 0.31
CA VAL A 56 5.35 -1.24 -0.30
C VAL A 56 5.69 -0.25 0.80
N ASP A 57 7.00 -0.01 0.96
CA ASP A 57 7.51 1.09 1.79
C ASP A 57 7.59 2.37 0.99
N PHE A 58 7.17 3.48 1.59
CA PHE A 58 7.39 4.79 0.99
C PHE A 58 7.64 5.88 2.03
N VAL A 59 8.46 6.86 1.65
CA VAL A 59 8.78 8.04 2.46
C VAL A 59 7.97 9.23 1.98
N VAL A 60 7.65 10.12 2.93
CA VAL A 60 7.02 11.42 2.67
C VAL A 60 7.84 12.53 3.33
N PRO A 61 7.72 13.80 2.89
CA PRO A 61 8.39 14.91 3.55
C PRO A 61 8.05 14.99 5.05
N GLN A 62 8.97 15.60 5.81
CA GLN A 62 8.77 15.81 7.24
C GLN A 62 7.48 16.62 7.49
N GLY A 63 6.63 16.12 8.41
CA GLY A 63 5.34 16.75 8.73
C GLY A 63 4.16 16.25 7.89
N GLU A 64 4.40 15.58 6.76
CA GLU A 64 3.32 15.19 5.83
C GLU A 64 2.62 13.88 6.18
N THR A 65 3.16 13.06 7.10
CA THR A 65 2.57 11.75 7.46
C THR A 65 1.08 11.81 7.78
N LYS A 66 0.62 12.85 8.50
CA LYS A 66 -0.81 13.00 8.85
C LYS A 66 -1.66 13.32 7.62
N ASN A 67 -1.18 14.18 6.75
CA ASN A 67 -1.84 14.56 5.51
C ASN A 67 -1.93 13.35 4.56
N THR A 68 -0.82 12.68 4.32
CA THR A 68 -0.74 11.44 3.53
C THR A 68 -1.71 10.38 4.04
N ARG A 69 -1.76 10.12 5.36
CA ARG A 69 -2.73 9.19 5.95
C ARG A 69 -4.18 9.62 5.70
N SER A 70 -4.46 10.92 5.71
CA SER A 70 -5.80 11.43 5.39
C SER A 70 -6.18 11.20 3.93
N ILE A 71 -5.21 11.26 3.00
CA ILE A 71 -5.43 10.97 1.58
C ILE A 71 -5.74 9.49 1.41
N LEU A 72 -4.92 8.60 1.96
CA LEU A 72 -5.12 7.14 1.87
C LEU A 72 -6.45 6.70 2.48
N ARG A 73 -6.89 7.29 3.61
CA ARG A 73 -8.20 6.99 4.21
C ARG A 73 -9.39 7.40 3.34
N LYS A 74 -9.24 8.43 2.51
CA LYS A 74 -10.32 8.87 1.60
C LYS A 74 -10.42 7.96 0.38
N GLU A 75 -9.32 7.33 -0.02
CA GLU A 75 -9.28 6.40 -1.13
C GLU A 75 -9.70 4.98 -0.71
N THR A 76 -11.01 4.76 -0.68
CA THR A 76 -11.59 3.48 -0.26
C THR A 76 -11.67 2.44 -1.39
N THR A 77 -11.37 2.81 -2.63
CA THR A 77 -11.37 1.87 -3.77
C THR A 77 -10.19 0.94 -3.70
N TYR A 78 -8.99 1.51 -3.53
CA TYR A 78 -7.73 0.75 -3.56
C TYR A 78 -7.23 0.38 -2.17
N PHE A 79 -7.52 1.17 -1.15
CA PHE A 79 -6.92 0.98 0.17
C PHE A 79 -7.93 0.65 1.25
N GLU A 80 -7.50 -0.20 2.17
CA GLU A 80 -8.12 -0.39 3.46
C GLU A 80 -7.18 0.18 4.53
N VAL A 81 -7.64 1.19 5.27
CA VAL A 81 -6.91 1.74 6.41
C VAL A 81 -7.63 1.33 7.69
N GLN A 82 -7.01 0.46 8.47
CA GLN A 82 -7.59 -0.04 9.71
C GLN A 82 -7.73 1.08 10.75
N ALA A 83 -8.90 1.13 11.39
CA ALA A 83 -9.15 2.05 12.47
C ALA A 83 -8.18 1.78 13.65
N LYS A 84 -7.75 2.85 14.34
CA LYS A 84 -6.86 2.84 15.51
C LYS A 84 -5.40 2.48 15.24
N THR A 85 -5.11 1.47 14.42
CA THR A 85 -3.73 1.05 14.10
C THR A 85 -3.12 1.86 12.96
N ASN A 86 -3.95 2.34 12.03
CA ASN A 86 -3.52 2.95 10.76
C ASN A 86 -2.74 2.02 9.85
N HIS A 87 -2.81 0.70 10.09
CA HIS A 87 -2.29 -0.28 9.14
C HIS A 87 -3.05 -0.09 7.83
N THR A 88 -2.29 0.00 6.75
CA THR A 88 -2.84 0.29 5.42
C THR A 88 -2.52 -0.87 4.50
N TYR A 89 -3.54 -1.38 3.83
CA TYR A 89 -3.42 -2.48 2.88
C TYR A 89 -3.96 -2.05 1.53
N TYR A 90 -3.25 -2.40 0.46
CA TYR A 90 -3.80 -2.39 -0.89
C TYR A 90 -4.72 -3.60 -1.07
N LYS A 91 -5.96 -3.34 -1.50
CA LYS A 91 -7.02 -4.33 -1.66
C LYS A 91 -6.71 -5.26 -2.83
N SER A 92 -6.06 -6.36 -2.49
CA SER A 92 -5.66 -7.46 -3.37
C SER A 92 -5.80 -8.78 -2.61
N THR A 93 -5.67 -9.90 -3.32
CA THR A 93 -5.74 -11.23 -2.71
C THR A 93 -4.52 -12.03 -3.16
N PRO A 94 -3.48 -12.16 -2.32
CA PRO A 94 -3.38 -11.65 -0.94
C PRO A 94 -3.17 -10.13 -0.85
N PRO A 95 -3.54 -9.48 0.27
CA PRO A 95 -3.37 -8.04 0.44
C PRO A 95 -1.88 -7.66 0.53
N VAL A 96 -1.52 -6.51 -0.04
CA VAL A 96 -0.17 -5.92 0.05
C VAL A 96 -0.16 -4.87 1.14
N GLU A 97 0.78 -4.95 2.07
CA GLU A 97 0.96 -3.95 3.13
C GLU A 97 1.59 -2.66 2.58
N ILE A 98 1.10 -1.50 3.03
CA ILE A 98 1.54 -0.18 2.59
C ILE A 98 2.05 0.60 3.80
N GLU A 99 3.35 0.84 3.85
CA GLU A 99 3.99 1.47 5.00
C GLU A 99 4.49 2.88 4.70
N ILE A 100 4.06 3.83 5.53
CA ILE A 100 4.57 5.20 5.50
C ILE A 100 5.77 5.30 6.45
N LEU A 101 6.96 5.44 5.89
CA LEU A 101 8.18 5.73 6.63
C LEU A 101 8.28 7.24 6.88
N ALA A 102 8.08 7.65 8.13
CA ALA A 102 8.26 9.05 8.51
C ALA A 102 9.76 9.35 8.65
N PRO A 103 10.29 10.40 7.98
CA PRO A 103 11.67 10.79 8.20
C PRO A 103 11.87 11.17 9.68
N PRO A 104 13.01 10.78 10.29
CA PRO A 104 13.30 11.13 11.67
C PRO A 104 13.26 12.65 11.83
N ARG A 105 12.64 13.12 12.91
CA ARG A 105 12.74 14.54 13.29
C ARG A 105 14.18 14.79 13.70
N PRO A 106 14.90 15.77 13.13
CA PRO A 106 16.16 16.21 13.73
C PRO A 106 15.87 16.65 15.16
N PHE A 107 16.68 16.12 16.08
CA PHE A 107 16.58 16.33 17.53
C PHE A 107 16.64 17.81 17.91
#